data_AF-A0A0C3NFB7-F1
#
_entry.id   AF-A0A0C3NFB7-F1
#
_cell.length_a   1.000
_cell.length_b   1.000
_cell.length_c   1.000
_cell.angle_alpha   90.00
_cell.angle_beta   90.00
_cell.angle_gamma   90.00
#
_symmetry.space_group_name_H-M   'P 1'
#
loop_
_entity.id
_entity.type
_entity.pdbx_description
1 polymer ?
#
loop_
_entity_poly.entity_id
_entity_poly.type
_entity_poly.pdbx_seq_one_letter_code
_entity_poly.pdbx_strand_id
1 'polypeptide(L)'
;RCFPHVINLCVKAALDELPQVENLISLLREAGTLSDADLPYIEILRDDPVKCTREFVGNARKSILRREDLQDAITEANMKSLFGEGVEVNPESALLRDMDVRWSSSFLMVDRFLELAPALDILVSCERHAELSTSLLAKQGRDVLADIREYLYIPFTLQETLAAELTPTVSLVFPSYWEFSDLLGLAQKKFRLLSHAVNATSKKLDHYLSLMRRNKVCAIATSKNLSYFIVCCYADSVHQFSTPLSSSSGCRCIVQKASSRQQNADCVKQ
;
A
#
# COMPACT_ATOMS: atom_id res chain seq x y z
N ARG A 1 -10.08 17.95 1.15
CA ARG A 1 -9.11 17.16 1.94
C ARG A 1 -7.82 17.11 1.13
N CYS A 2 -6.65 17.26 1.76
CA CYS A 2 -5.39 17.14 1.04
C CYS A 2 -5.12 15.68 0.64
N PHE A 3 -4.23 15.49 -0.33
CA PHE A 3 -3.87 14.15 -0.81
C PHE A 3 -3.33 13.23 0.29
N PRO A 4 -2.35 13.63 1.12
CA PRO A 4 -1.85 12.77 2.21
C PRO A 4 -2.94 12.32 3.18
N HIS A 5 -3.92 13.19 3.45
CA HIS A 5 -5.05 12.86 4.32
C HIS A 5 -5.97 11.82 3.72
N VAL A 6 -6.19 11.85 2.40
CA VAL A 6 -6.97 10.82 1.71
C VAL A 6 -6.25 9.49 1.72
N ILE A 7 -4.95 9.47 1.41
CA ILE A 7 -4.13 8.25 1.46
C ILE A 7 -4.13 7.64 2.87
N ASN A 8 -3.92 8.47 3.91
CA ASN A 8 -4.00 8.02 5.31
C ASN A 8 -5.35 7.35 5.63
N LEU A 9 -6.46 7.89 5.14
CA LEU A 9 -7.78 7.28 5.34
C LEU A 9 -7.95 5.96 4.60
N CYS A 10 -7.32 5.81 3.45
CA CYS A 10 -7.33 4.57 2.68
C CYS A 10 -6.49 3.49 3.38
N VAL A 11 -5.33 3.86 3.94
CA VAL A 11 -4.48 2.98 4.77
C VAL A 11 -5.23 2.55 6.02
N LYS A 12 -5.84 3.48 6.76
CA LYS A 12 -6.64 3.16 7.95
C LYS A 12 -7.79 2.19 7.63
N ALA A 13 -8.49 2.43 6.51
CA ALA A 13 -9.54 1.52 6.08
C ALA A 13 -9.03 0.09 5.81
N ALA A 14 -7.81 -0.07 5.26
CA ALA A 14 -7.19 -1.39 5.15
C ALA A 14 -6.83 -1.98 6.51
N LEU A 15 -6.15 -1.20 7.37
CA LEU A 15 -5.70 -1.67 8.68
C LEU A 15 -6.87 -2.11 9.58
N ASP A 16 -7.98 -1.37 9.56
CA ASP A 16 -9.20 -1.72 10.30
C ASP A 16 -9.86 -3.01 9.77
N GLU A 17 -9.66 -3.31 8.48
CA GLU A 17 -10.24 -4.48 7.81
C GLU A 17 -9.34 -5.73 7.90
N LEU A 18 -8.02 -5.57 8.10
CA LEU A 18 -7.07 -6.70 8.21
C LEU A 18 -7.56 -7.83 9.12
N PRO A 19 -7.99 -7.58 10.38
CA PRO A 19 -8.46 -8.64 11.27
C PRO A 19 -9.85 -9.20 10.92
N GLN A 20 -10.58 -8.58 9.99
CA GLN A 20 -11.94 -8.98 9.59
C GLN A 20 -11.93 -10.12 8.57
N VAL A 21 -11.37 -11.26 8.96
CA VAL A 21 -11.09 -12.39 8.06
C VAL A 21 -12.31 -13.23 7.68
N GLU A 22 -13.45 -13.09 8.36
CA GLU A 22 -14.62 -13.97 8.12
C GLU A 22 -15.20 -13.85 6.71
N ASN A 23 -15.25 -12.62 6.18
CA ASN A 23 -15.66 -12.37 4.80
C ASN A 23 -14.65 -12.97 3.81
N LEU A 24 -13.35 -12.84 4.10
CA LEU A 24 -12.28 -13.43 3.29
C LEU A 24 -12.41 -14.96 3.25
N ILE A 25 -12.55 -15.62 4.41
CA ILE A 25 -12.69 -17.07 4.51
C ILE A 25 -13.86 -17.57 3.67
N SER A 26 -15.01 -16.89 3.78
CA SER A 26 -16.22 -17.25 3.03
C SER A 26 -15.97 -17.18 1.52
N LEU A 27 -15.39 -16.06 1.04
CA LEU A 27 -15.06 -15.87 -0.38
C LEU A 27 -14.05 -16.90 -0.90
N LEU A 28 -13.00 -17.20 -0.13
CA LEU A 28 -11.97 -18.16 -0.53
C LEU A 28 -12.51 -19.60 -0.57
N ARG A 29 -13.43 -19.94 0.34
CA ARG A 29 -14.09 -21.24 0.39
C ARG A 29 -15.04 -21.42 -0.79
N GLU A 30 -15.86 -20.42 -1.11
CA GLU A 30 -16.75 -20.42 -2.27
C GLU A 30 -15.97 -20.54 -3.58
N ALA A 31 -14.82 -19.86 -3.67
CA ALA A 31 -13.93 -19.95 -4.83
C ALA A 31 -13.13 -21.27 -4.89
N GLY A 32 -13.17 -22.12 -3.85
CA GLY A 32 -12.37 -23.35 -3.78
C GLY A 32 -10.86 -23.11 -3.73
N THR A 33 -10.43 -21.93 -3.27
CA THR A 33 -9.00 -21.53 -3.22
C THR A 33 -8.43 -21.49 -1.82
N LEU A 34 -9.24 -21.73 -0.79
CA LEU A 34 -8.79 -21.85 0.58
C LEU A 34 -8.04 -23.17 0.79
N SER A 35 -6.79 -23.10 1.20
CA SER A 35 -5.98 -24.28 1.56
C SER A 35 -5.80 -24.37 3.08
N ASP A 36 -5.60 -25.58 3.61
CA ASP A 36 -5.23 -25.77 5.03
C ASP A 36 -3.94 -25.04 5.40
N ALA A 37 -3.04 -24.83 4.42
CA ALA A 37 -1.82 -24.04 4.60
C ALA A 37 -2.08 -22.55 4.84
N ASP A 38 -3.26 -22.03 4.46
CA ASP A 38 -3.64 -20.63 4.67
C ASP A 38 -4.14 -20.39 6.11
N LEU A 39 -4.58 -21.44 6.83
CA LEU A 39 -5.24 -21.29 8.13
C LEU A 39 -4.34 -20.61 9.18
N PRO A 40 -3.06 -20.97 9.35
CA PRO A 40 -2.18 -20.27 10.31
C PRO A 40 -1.98 -18.79 9.96
N TYR A 41 -1.92 -18.47 8.66
CA TYR A 41 -1.81 -17.07 8.20
C TYR A 41 -3.06 -16.28 8.58
N ILE A 42 -4.24 -16.87 8.36
CA ILE A 42 -5.54 -16.27 8.66
C ILE A 42 -5.72 -16.08 10.17
N GLU A 43 -5.26 -17.04 10.99
CA GLU A 43 -5.26 -16.91 12.44
C GLU A 43 -4.40 -15.73 12.91
N ILE A 44 -3.18 -15.60 12.37
CA ILE A 44 -2.31 -14.45 12.68
C ILE A 44 -2.95 -13.14 12.24
N LEU A 45 -3.58 -13.09 11.06
CA LEU A 45 -4.31 -11.90 10.62
C LEU A 45 -5.46 -11.53 11.56
N ARG A 46 -6.23 -12.53 12.01
CA ARG A 46 -7.36 -12.36 12.92
C ARG A 46 -6.93 -11.71 14.25
N ASP A 47 -5.72 -12.03 14.72
CA ASP A 47 -5.15 -11.48 15.95
C ASP A 47 -4.64 -10.03 15.81
N ASP A 48 -4.82 -9.40 14.63
CA ASP A 48 -4.37 -8.03 14.31
C ASP A 48 -2.85 -7.85 14.50
N PRO A 49 -2.05 -8.34 13.53
CA PRO A 49 -0.60 -8.37 13.69
C PRO A 49 0.00 -6.96 13.78
N VAL A 50 -0.63 -5.94 13.17
CA VAL A 50 -0.15 -4.55 13.24
C VAL A 50 -0.36 -3.98 14.65
N LYS A 51 -1.51 -4.26 15.28
CA LYS A 51 -1.74 -3.88 16.67
C LYS A 51 -0.81 -4.63 17.63
N CYS A 52 -0.60 -5.93 17.44
CA CYS A 52 0.37 -6.69 18.23
C CYS A 52 1.80 -6.11 18.09
N THR A 53 2.22 -5.70 16.88
CA THR A 53 3.49 -4.99 16.67
C THR A 53 3.52 -3.68 17.46
N ARG A 54 2.44 -2.89 17.41
CA ARG A 54 2.33 -1.61 18.14
C ARG A 54 2.48 -1.79 19.64
N GLU A 55 1.83 -2.81 20.21
CA GLU A 55 1.91 -3.15 21.63
C GLU A 55 3.30 -3.61 22.02
N PHE A 56 3.92 -4.48 21.21
CA PHE A 56 5.30 -4.90 21.41
C PHE A 56 6.24 -3.70 21.44
N VAL A 57 6.19 -2.83 20.42
CA VAL A 57 7.04 -1.66 20.32
C VAL A 57 6.82 -0.72 21.51
N GLY A 58 5.57 -0.52 21.92
CA GLY A 58 5.23 0.26 23.11
C GLY A 58 5.88 -0.30 24.37
N ASN A 59 5.81 -1.62 24.57
CA ASN A 59 6.38 -2.31 25.73
C ASN A 59 7.91 -2.32 25.70
N ALA A 60 8.54 -2.64 24.56
CA ALA A 60 9.99 -2.63 24.39
C ALA A 60 10.58 -1.23 24.64
N ARG A 61 9.84 -0.16 24.32
CA ARG A 61 10.29 1.22 24.54
C ARG A 61 9.90 1.82 25.88
N LYS A 62 9.18 1.08 26.73
CA LYS A 62 8.58 1.61 27.97
C LYS A 62 9.62 2.03 29.01
N SER A 63 10.78 1.38 29.02
CA SER A 63 11.86 1.60 29.98
C SER A 63 13.14 2.08 29.28
N ILE A 64 14.02 2.79 30.01
CA ILE A 64 15.40 3.06 29.55
C ILE A 64 16.15 1.73 29.42
N LEU A 65 16.07 0.88 30.44
CA LEU A 65 16.77 -0.41 30.47
C LEU A 65 16.41 -1.30 29.27
N ARG A 66 15.14 -1.38 28.89
CA ARG A 66 14.72 -2.15 27.70
C ARG A 66 15.28 -1.59 26.39
N ARG A 67 15.49 -0.27 26.32
CA ARG A 67 16.10 0.37 25.15
C ARG A 67 17.59 0.08 25.09
N GLU A 68 18.28 0.15 26.22
CA GLU A 68 19.70 -0.22 26.35
C GLU A 68 19.90 -1.70 26.00
N ASP A 69 19.10 -2.59 26.60
CA ASP A 69 19.15 -4.03 26.32
C ASP A 69 18.86 -4.34 24.83
N LEU A 70 18.03 -3.53 24.14
CA LEU A 70 17.84 -3.65 22.69
C LEU A 70 19.08 -3.19 21.90
N GLN A 71 19.78 -2.13 22.32
CA GLN A 71 21.02 -1.69 21.68
C GLN A 71 22.12 -2.75 21.82
N ASP A 72 22.20 -3.38 23.01
CA ASP A 72 23.09 -4.50 23.27
C ASP A 72 22.74 -5.70 22.38
N ALA A 73 21.45 -6.02 22.24
CA ALA A 73 20.97 -7.08 21.35
C ALA A 73 21.29 -6.79 19.86
N ILE A 74 21.21 -5.54 19.40
CA ILE A 74 21.62 -5.15 18.04
C ILE A 74 23.12 -5.34 17.86
N THR A 75 23.93 -4.91 18.84
CA THR A 75 25.38 -5.08 18.82
C THR A 75 25.75 -6.56 18.75
N GLU A 76 25.10 -7.39 19.56
CA GLU A 76 25.29 -8.85 19.54
C GLU A 76 24.88 -9.47 18.19
N ALA A 77 23.74 -9.05 17.63
CA ALA A 77 23.28 -9.52 16.32
C ALA A 77 24.25 -9.14 15.18
N ASN A 78 24.83 -7.93 15.21
CA ASN A 78 25.87 -7.51 14.27
C ASN A 78 27.15 -8.36 14.39
N MET A 79 27.63 -8.58 15.63
CA MET A 79 28.80 -9.42 15.89
C MET A 79 28.63 -10.85 15.37
N LYS A 80 27.41 -11.36 15.42
CA LYS A 80 27.02 -12.68 14.90
C LYS A 80 26.61 -12.67 13.42
N SER A 81 26.64 -11.50 12.77
CA SER A 81 26.21 -11.29 11.37
C SER A 81 24.79 -11.82 11.07
N LEU A 82 23.86 -11.69 12.03
CA LEU A 82 22.51 -12.24 11.90
C LEU A 82 21.59 -11.43 10.98
N PHE A 83 21.94 -10.18 10.66
CA PHE A 83 21.19 -9.34 9.71
C PHE A 83 21.48 -9.67 8.24
N GLY A 84 22.50 -10.49 7.97
CA GLY A 84 22.96 -10.81 6.64
C GLY A 84 24.44 -10.50 6.45
N GLU A 85 25.05 -11.14 5.45
CA GLU A 85 26.47 -10.94 5.14
C GLU A 85 26.73 -9.49 4.70
N GLY A 86 27.65 -8.81 5.39
CA GLY A 86 28.01 -7.42 5.10
C GLY A 86 26.95 -6.38 5.52
N VAL A 87 25.89 -6.79 6.21
CA VAL A 87 24.85 -5.89 6.72
C VAL A 87 25.12 -5.58 8.20
N GLU A 88 25.38 -4.31 8.49
CA GLU A 88 25.54 -3.82 9.86
C GLU A 88 24.44 -2.78 10.15
N VAL A 89 23.67 -3.02 11.21
CA VAL A 89 22.63 -2.09 11.65
C VAL A 89 23.22 -1.18 12.73
N ASN A 90 22.98 0.13 12.64
CA ASN A 90 23.44 1.07 13.67
C ASN A 90 22.90 0.64 15.06
N PRO A 91 23.76 0.39 16.07
CA PRO A 91 23.33 0.04 17.43
C PRO A 91 22.38 1.05 18.07
N GLU A 92 22.43 2.33 17.68
CA GLU A 92 21.51 3.37 18.16
C GLU A 92 20.11 3.29 17.54
N SER A 93 19.89 2.37 16.59
CA SER A 93 18.59 2.13 15.97
C SER A 93 17.55 1.74 17.01
N ALA A 94 16.47 2.52 17.08
CA ALA A 94 15.33 2.24 17.95
C ALA A 94 14.11 1.76 17.15
N LEU A 95 13.26 0.97 17.79
CA LEU A 95 11.93 0.65 17.26
C LEU A 95 11.12 1.94 17.06
N LEU A 96 10.37 2.06 15.97
CA LEU A 96 9.57 3.26 15.66
C LEU A 96 8.15 3.10 16.18
N ARG A 97 7.64 4.09 16.91
CA ARG A 97 6.24 4.07 17.38
C ARG A 97 5.30 4.50 16.26
N ASP A 98 4.18 3.80 16.17
CA ASP A 98 3.06 4.25 15.37
C ASP A 98 2.42 5.52 15.97
N MET A 99 1.89 6.37 15.10
CA MET A 99 1.24 7.63 15.43
C MET A 99 0.01 7.78 14.55
N ASP A 100 -1.19 7.64 15.11
CA ASP A 100 -2.44 7.59 14.35
C ASP A 100 -2.66 8.74 13.34
N VAL A 101 -2.07 9.90 13.60
CA VAL A 101 -2.19 11.09 12.73
C VAL A 101 -1.13 11.15 11.63
N ARG A 102 -0.04 10.39 11.76
CA ARG A 102 1.07 10.37 10.80
C ARG A 102 0.87 9.23 9.80
N TRP A 103 0.57 9.62 8.58
CA TRP A 103 0.23 8.74 7.46
C TRP A 103 1.18 7.55 7.21
N SER A 104 2.49 7.67 7.49
CA SER A 104 3.49 6.61 7.26
C SER A 104 3.95 5.87 8.51
N SER A 105 3.45 6.23 9.70
CA SER A 105 4.02 5.69 10.93
C SER A 105 3.79 4.19 11.08
N SER A 106 2.67 3.65 10.61
CA SER A 106 2.39 2.21 10.68
C SER A 106 3.34 1.43 9.78
N PHE A 107 3.58 1.93 8.55
CA PHE A 107 4.57 1.35 7.64
C PHE A 107 5.97 1.35 8.28
N LEU A 108 6.45 2.52 8.74
CA LEU A 108 7.78 2.67 9.33
C LEU A 108 7.95 1.84 10.61
N MET A 109 6.90 1.67 11.41
CA MET A 109 6.91 0.79 12.58
C MET A 109 7.12 -0.66 12.16
N VAL A 110 6.30 -1.17 11.23
CA VAL A 110 6.39 -2.56 10.77
C VAL A 110 7.73 -2.82 10.07
N ASP A 111 8.18 -1.89 9.23
CA ASP A 111 9.45 -1.99 8.53
C ASP A 111 10.63 -2.07 9.51
N ARG A 112 10.70 -1.16 10.49
CA ARG A 112 11.74 -1.19 11.53
C ARG A 112 11.65 -2.43 12.42
N PHE A 113 10.44 -2.91 12.70
CA PHE A 113 10.25 -4.13 13.49
C PHE A 113 10.83 -5.36 12.76
N LEU A 114 10.59 -5.48 11.45
CA LEU A 114 11.13 -6.55 10.62
C LEU A 114 12.65 -6.41 10.42
N GLU A 115 13.16 -5.19 10.22
CA GLU A 115 14.60 -4.89 10.12
C GLU A 115 15.35 -5.38 11.37
N LEU A 116 14.79 -5.12 12.56
CA LEU A 116 15.41 -5.48 13.83
C LEU A 116 15.09 -6.90 14.31
N ALA A 117 14.38 -7.71 13.53
CA ALA A 117 13.88 -9.02 13.98
C ALA A 117 14.96 -9.93 14.60
N PRO A 118 16.19 -10.05 14.07
CA PRO A 118 17.26 -10.82 14.72
C PRO A 118 17.64 -10.31 16.11
N ALA A 119 17.67 -8.99 16.32
CA ALA A 119 17.95 -8.41 17.64
C ALA A 119 16.75 -8.62 18.60
N LEU A 120 15.52 -8.60 18.08
CA LEU A 120 14.33 -8.89 18.88
C LEU A 120 14.33 -10.35 19.38
N ASP A 121 14.81 -11.29 18.58
CA ASP A 121 14.98 -12.69 19.02
C ASP A 121 15.94 -12.81 20.20
N ILE A 122 17.08 -12.11 20.15
CA ILE A 122 18.05 -12.06 21.24
C ILE A 122 17.42 -11.42 22.49
N LEU A 123 16.75 -10.27 22.31
CA LEU A 123 16.13 -9.53 23.41
C LEU A 123 15.10 -10.38 24.17
N VAL A 124 14.23 -11.09 23.44
CA VAL A 124 13.16 -11.93 24.04
C VAL A 124 13.70 -13.24 24.61
N SER A 125 14.83 -13.74 24.09
CA SER A 125 15.50 -14.91 24.65
C SER A 125 16.13 -14.64 26.02
N CYS A 126 16.34 -13.36 26.38
CA CYS A 126 16.75 -12.96 27.72
C CYS A 126 15.59 -13.14 28.71
N GLU A 127 15.81 -13.87 29.81
CA GLU A 127 14.79 -14.11 30.84
C GLU A 127 14.14 -12.83 31.38
N ARG A 128 14.87 -11.71 31.36
CA ARG A 128 14.39 -10.39 31.82
C ARG A 128 13.23 -9.83 30.99
N HIS A 129 13.12 -10.24 29.71
CA HIS A 129 12.12 -9.72 28.76
C HIS A 129 11.31 -10.82 28.07
N ALA A 130 11.26 -12.02 28.65
CA ALA A 130 10.51 -13.13 28.10
C ALA A 130 9.00 -12.82 27.94
N GLU A 131 8.47 -11.89 28.73
CA GLU A 131 7.10 -11.38 28.62
C GLU A 131 6.82 -10.58 27.34
N LEU A 132 7.86 -10.16 26.62
CA LEU A 132 7.72 -9.54 25.29
C LEU A 132 7.54 -10.58 24.18
N SER A 133 7.63 -11.88 24.49
CA SER A 133 7.44 -12.94 23.50
C SER A 133 6.04 -12.89 22.90
N THR A 134 5.98 -12.84 21.57
CA THR A 134 4.73 -12.78 20.81
C THR A 134 4.81 -13.76 19.64
N SER A 135 3.65 -14.26 19.20
CA SER A 135 3.53 -15.11 18.01
C SER A 135 4.08 -14.43 16.74
N LEU A 136 4.13 -13.09 16.71
CA LEU A 136 4.72 -12.30 15.62
C LEU A 136 6.21 -12.55 15.41
N LEU A 137 6.95 -12.92 16.47
CA LEU A 137 8.37 -13.21 16.34
C LEU A 137 8.61 -14.57 15.69
N ALA A 138 7.62 -15.46 15.65
CA ALA A 138 7.71 -16.69 14.89
C ALA A 138 7.77 -16.39 13.38
N LYS A 139 8.38 -17.31 12.61
CA LYS A 139 8.55 -17.17 11.16
C LYS A 139 7.25 -16.80 10.43
N GLN A 140 6.16 -17.50 10.74
CA GLN A 140 4.86 -17.25 10.11
C GLN A 140 4.32 -15.84 10.40
N GLY A 141 4.50 -15.35 11.63
CA GLY A 141 4.14 -13.98 12.00
C GLY A 141 4.93 -12.93 11.22
N ARG A 142 6.23 -13.17 11.02
CA ARG A 142 7.08 -12.31 10.18
C ARG A 142 6.68 -12.35 8.71
N ASP A 143 6.33 -13.52 8.20
CA ASP A 143 5.87 -13.68 6.80
C ASP A 143 4.58 -12.86 6.57
N VAL A 144 3.60 -12.92 7.49
CA VAL A 144 2.38 -12.09 7.43
C VAL A 144 2.70 -10.60 7.51
N LEU A 145 3.57 -10.19 8.45
CA LEU A 145 3.98 -8.79 8.57
C LEU A 145 4.77 -8.30 7.36
N ALA A 146 5.54 -9.16 6.70
CA ALA A 146 6.29 -8.82 5.49
C ALA A 146 5.35 -8.52 4.31
N ASP A 147 4.27 -9.30 4.15
CA ASP A 147 3.22 -9.02 3.16
C ASP A 147 2.51 -7.71 3.48
N ILE A 148 2.17 -7.46 4.75
CA ILE A 148 1.54 -6.20 5.18
C ILE A 148 2.49 -5.02 4.92
N ARG A 149 3.78 -5.16 5.24
CA ARG A 149 4.80 -4.14 4.94
C ARG A 149 4.83 -3.84 3.44
N GLU A 150 4.86 -4.87 2.61
CA GLU A 150 4.93 -4.69 1.17
C GLU A 150 3.67 -4.02 0.61
N TYR A 151 2.49 -4.38 1.13
CA TYR A 151 1.26 -3.67 0.83
C TYR A 151 1.33 -2.19 1.25
N LEU A 152 1.74 -1.91 2.49
CA LEU A 152 1.84 -0.56 3.04
C LEU A 152 2.91 0.30 2.34
N TYR A 153 3.89 -0.32 1.69
CA TYR A 153 4.89 0.37 0.88
C TYR A 153 4.29 1.07 -0.35
N ILE A 154 3.18 0.55 -0.90
CA ILE A 154 2.49 1.13 -2.05
C ILE A 154 2.01 2.56 -1.75
N PRO A 155 1.11 2.80 -0.76
CA PRO A 155 0.70 4.15 -0.41
C PRO A 155 1.86 5.00 0.14
N PHE A 156 2.87 4.38 0.76
CA PHE A 156 4.05 5.08 1.24
C PHE A 156 4.82 5.76 0.09
N THR A 157 5.21 4.99 -0.92
CA THR A 157 5.98 5.47 -2.08
C THR A 157 5.18 6.47 -2.92
N LEU A 158 3.89 6.22 -3.11
CA LEU A 158 3.01 7.15 -3.82
C LEU A 158 2.99 8.53 -3.15
N GLN A 159 2.95 8.55 -1.82
CA GLN A 159 2.97 9.82 -1.12
C GLN A 159 4.34 10.51 -1.20
N GLU A 160 5.44 9.78 -1.02
CA GLU A 160 6.78 10.36 -1.12
C GLU A 160 7.01 11.02 -2.48
N THR A 161 6.45 10.42 -3.55
CA THR A 161 6.50 10.98 -4.90
C THR A 161 5.89 12.38 -4.97
N LEU A 162 4.71 12.60 -4.37
CA LEU A 162 4.09 13.93 -4.34
C LEU A 162 4.64 14.86 -3.26
N ALA A 163 5.26 14.32 -2.21
CA ALA A 163 5.88 15.11 -1.15
C ALA A 163 7.22 15.71 -1.58
N ALA A 164 7.92 15.07 -2.54
CA ALA A 164 9.18 15.56 -3.10
C ALA A 164 9.01 16.80 -4.01
N GLU A 165 7.80 17.08 -4.46
CA GLU A 165 7.51 18.16 -5.39
C GLU A 165 7.57 19.54 -4.73
N LEU A 166 8.41 20.42 -5.28
CA LEU A 166 8.51 21.82 -4.86
C LEU A 166 7.48 22.73 -5.56
N THR A 167 6.64 22.17 -6.44
CA THR A 167 5.69 22.90 -7.28
C THR A 167 4.24 22.55 -6.93
N PRO A 168 3.24 23.37 -7.34
CA PRO A 168 1.83 23.09 -7.02
C PRO A 168 1.36 21.72 -7.55
N THR A 169 1.20 20.76 -6.63
CA THR A 169 0.92 19.35 -6.95
C THR A 169 -0.54 19.05 -7.32
N VAL A 170 -1.43 20.05 -7.33
CA VAL A 170 -2.87 19.82 -7.53
C VAL A 170 -3.18 19.14 -8.87
N SER A 171 -2.40 19.44 -9.93
CA SER A 171 -2.55 18.80 -11.24
C SER A 171 -2.11 17.32 -11.24
N LEU A 172 -1.25 16.93 -10.31
CA LEU A 172 -0.70 15.57 -10.15
C LEU A 172 -1.53 14.69 -9.19
N VAL A 173 -2.32 15.31 -8.31
CA VAL A 173 -3.16 14.58 -7.34
C VAL A 173 -4.10 13.59 -8.02
N PHE A 174 -4.79 14.00 -9.09
CA PHE A 174 -5.75 13.14 -9.77
C PHE A 174 -5.09 11.97 -10.52
N PRO A 175 -4.04 12.20 -11.33
CA PRO A 175 -3.21 11.11 -11.86
C PRO A 175 -2.69 10.14 -10.79
N SER A 176 -2.22 10.65 -9.66
CA SER A 176 -1.67 9.81 -8.59
C SER A 176 -2.72 8.90 -7.96
N TYR A 177 -3.97 9.36 -7.83
CA TYR A 177 -5.05 8.47 -7.39
C TYR A 177 -5.41 7.41 -8.43
N TRP A 178 -5.32 7.75 -9.73
CA TRP A 178 -5.54 6.78 -10.78
C TRP A 178 -4.47 5.69 -10.75
N GLU A 179 -3.20 6.09 -10.71
CA GLU A 179 -2.07 5.18 -10.55
C GLU A 179 -2.23 4.32 -9.28
N PHE A 180 -2.66 4.91 -8.17
CA PHE A 180 -2.93 4.15 -6.96
C PHE A 180 -4.03 3.09 -7.15
N SER A 181 -5.10 3.42 -7.86
CA SER A 181 -6.18 2.48 -8.20
C SER A 181 -5.65 1.30 -9.00
N ASP A 182 -4.79 1.55 -9.99
CA ASP A 182 -4.16 0.51 -10.80
C ASP A 182 -3.22 -0.37 -9.95
N LEU A 183 -2.40 0.25 -9.09
CA LEU A 183 -1.53 -0.46 -8.15
C LEU A 183 -2.32 -1.32 -7.15
N LEU A 184 -3.48 -0.86 -6.68
CA LEU A 184 -4.37 -1.65 -5.82
C LEU A 184 -4.95 -2.86 -6.57
N GLY A 185 -5.28 -2.72 -7.85
CA GLY A 185 -5.69 -3.85 -8.69
C GLY A 185 -4.60 -4.90 -8.86
N LEU A 186 -3.33 -4.49 -8.91
CA LEU A 186 -2.18 -5.42 -8.90
C LEU A 186 -1.98 -6.04 -7.52
N ALA A 187 -2.06 -5.24 -6.46
CA ALA A 187 -1.93 -5.68 -5.08
C ALA A 187 -2.98 -6.74 -4.72
N GLN A 188 -4.22 -6.59 -5.18
CA GLN A 188 -5.29 -7.56 -4.95
C GLN A 188 -4.97 -8.94 -5.54
N LYS A 189 -4.30 -8.98 -6.70
CA LYS A 189 -3.88 -10.23 -7.34
C LYS A 189 -2.69 -10.86 -6.63
N LYS A 190 -1.76 -10.02 -6.18
CA LYS A 190 -0.54 -10.46 -5.48
C LYS A 190 -0.85 -10.97 -4.07
N PHE A 191 -1.60 -10.21 -3.29
CA PHE A 191 -1.90 -10.48 -1.89
C PHE A 191 -3.31 -11.04 -1.73
N ARG A 192 -3.52 -12.27 -2.20
CA ARG A 192 -4.84 -12.94 -2.11
C ARG A 192 -5.40 -12.92 -0.68
N LEU A 193 -4.56 -13.19 0.33
CA LEU A 193 -4.95 -13.23 1.74
C LEU A 193 -5.14 -11.84 2.37
N LEU A 194 -4.75 -10.76 1.69
CA LEU A 194 -5.02 -9.37 2.11
C LEU A 194 -6.09 -8.69 1.24
N SER A 195 -6.75 -9.46 0.35
CA SER A 195 -7.64 -8.89 -0.67
C SER A 195 -8.84 -8.14 -0.09
N HIS A 196 -9.34 -8.53 1.08
CA HIS A 196 -10.40 -7.80 1.80
C HIS A 196 -9.92 -6.41 2.25
N ALA A 197 -8.70 -6.31 2.79
CA ALA A 197 -8.10 -5.03 3.17
C ALA A 197 -7.81 -4.15 1.94
N VAL A 198 -7.28 -4.72 0.86
CA VAL A 198 -7.06 -4.00 -0.41
C VAL A 198 -8.39 -3.48 -0.98
N ASN A 199 -9.46 -4.26 -0.88
CA ASN A 199 -10.81 -3.85 -1.27
C ASN A 199 -11.34 -2.69 -0.42
N ALA A 200 -11.09 -2.69 0.90
CA ALA A 200 -11.48 -1.59 1.77
C ALA A 200 -10.78 -0.29 1.39
N THR A 201 -9.48 -0.36 1.08
CA THR A 201 -8.71 0.78 0.54
C THR A 201 -9.24 1.25 -0.80
N SER A 202 -9.53 0.35 -1.73
CA SER A 202 -10.08 0.67 -3.05
C SER A 202 -11.43 1.39 -2.94
N LYS A 203 -12.36 0.86 -2.13
CA LYS A 203 -13.65 1.52 -1.85
C LYS A 203 -13.48 2.92 -1.27
N LYS A 204 -12.49 3.11 -0.38
CA LYS A 204 -12.21 4.41 0.22
C LYS A 204 -11.65 5.39 -0.81
N LEU A 205 -10.75 4.94 -1.67
CA LEU A 205 -10.18 5.73 -2.75
C LEU A 205 -11.26 6.13 -3.76
N ASP A 206 -12.10 5.20 -4.20
CA ASP A 206 -13.21 5.44 -5.13
C ASP A 206 -14.18 6.49 -4.62
N HIS A 207 -14.52 6.43 -3.32
CA HIS A 207 -15.33 7.45 -2.68
C HIS A 207 -14.69 8.84 -2.86
N TYR A 208 -13.40 8.99 -2.63
CA TYR A 208 -12.70 10.27 -2.79
C TYR A 208 -12.52 10.70 -4.25
N LEU A 209 -12.25 9.77 -5.16
CA LEU A 209 -12.22 10.03 -6.60
C LEU A 209 -13.58 10.57 -7.08
N SER A 210 -14.69 10.01 -6.59
CA SER A 210 -16.03 10.49 -6.93
C SER A 210 -16.30 11.92 -6.47
N LEU A 211 -15.75 12.32 -5.31
CA LEU A 211 -15.83 13.68 -4.79
C LEU A 211 -14.92 14.64 -5.57
N MET A 212 -13.72 14.19 -5.93
CA MET A 212 -12.75 14.98 -6.70
C MET A 212 -13.24 15.30 -8.10
N ARG A 213 -13.89 14.35 -8.79
CA ARG A 213 -14.49 14.56 -10.12
C ARG A 213 -15.56 15.67 -10.13
N ARG A 214 -16.23 15.89 -8.99
CA ARG A 214 -17.22 16.97 -8.83
C ARG A 214 -16.60 18.33 -8.52
N ASN A 215 -15.31 18.37 -8.16
CA ASN A 215 -14.62 19.61 -7.83
C ASN A 215 -14.02 20.25 -9.09
N LYS A 216 -14.66 21.34 -9.54
CA LYS A 216 -14.24 22.11 -10.73
C LYS A 216 -12.79 22.56 -10.68
N VAL A 217 -12.24 22.88 -9.51
CA VAL A 217 -10.84 23.32 -9.37
C VAL A 217 -9.88 22.20 -9.73
N CYS A 218 -10.16 20.98 -9.27
CA CYS A 218 -9.34 19.81 -9.59
C CYS A 218 -9.45 19.46 -11.08
N ALA A 219 -10.67 19.48 -11.64
CA ALA A 219 -10.88 19.24 -13.06
C ALA A 219 -10.12 20.24 -13.96
N ILE A 220 -10.14 21.54 -13.62
CA ILE A 220 -9.41 22.58 -14.36
C ILE A 220 -7.90 22.43 -14.19
N ALA A 221 -7.42 22.09 -12.98
CA ALA A 221 -6.00 21.92 -12.73
C ALA A 221 -5.43 20.73 -13.50
N THR A 222 -6.15 19.61 -13.55
CA THR A 222 -5.77 18.42 -14.30
C THR A 222 -5.84 18.66 -15.81
N SER A 223 -6.84 19.42 -16.31
CA SER A 223 -6.97 19.68 -17.74
C SER A 223 -5.90 20.59 -18.34
N LYS A 224 -5.28 21.44 -17.51
CA LYS A 224 -4.16 22.30 -17.93
C LYS A 224 -2.83 21.58 -18.04
N ASN A 225 -2.71 20.36 -17.50
CA ASN A 225 -1.52 19.53 -17.68
C ASN A 225 -1.70 18.69 -18.96
N LEU A 226 -1.14 19.16 -20.07
CA LEU A 226 -1.44 18.68 -21.43
C LEU A 226 -1.15 17.18 -21.64
N SER A 227 -0.19 16.62 -20.88
CA SER A 227 0.11 15.18 -20.88
C SER A 227 -1.00 14.33 -20.26
N TYR A 228 -1.81 14.87 -19.34
CA TYR A 228 -2.87 14.15 -18.63
C TYR A 228 -4.29 14.44 -19.14
N PHE A 229 -4.48 15.52 -19.90
CA PHE A 229 -5.78 15.84 -20.52
C PHE A 229 -6.28 14.72 -21.46
N ILE A 230 -5.35 14.04 -22.17
CA ILE A 230 -5.68 12.92 -23.06
C ILE A 230 -6.24 11.72 -22.29
N VAL A 231 -5.74 11.44 -21.09
CA VAL A 231 -6.16 10.27 -20.27
C VAL A 231 -7.56 10.47 -19.66
N CYS A 232 -7.86 11.68 -19.17
CA CYS A 232 -9.17 11.98 -18.56
C CYS A 232 -10.32 11.86 -19.58
N CYS A 233 -10.13 12.32 -20.82
CA CYS A 233 -11.13 12.21 -21.87
C CYS A 233 -11.40 10.74 -22.30
N TYR A 234 -10.39 9.86 -22.22
CA TYR A 234 -10.55 8.43 -22.53
C TYR A 234 -11.29 7.67 -21.42
N ALA A 235 -11.04 7.97 -20.14
CA ALA A 235 -11.70 7.29 -19.02
C ALA A 235 -13.21 7.59 -18.94
N ASP A 236 -13.62 8.82 -19.22
CA ASP A 236 -15.04 9.20 -19.29
C ASP A 236 -15.79 8.50 -20.44
N SER A 237 -15.07 8.18 -21.53
CA SER A 237 -15.63 7.46 -22.67
C SER A 237 -15.92 5.99 -22.34
N VAL A 238 -15.06 5.33 -21.53
CA VAL A 238 -15.21 3.90 -21.20
C VAL A 238 -16.29 3.65 -20.15
N HIS A 239 -16.49 4.58 -19.20
CA HIS A 239 -17.53 4.42 -18.17
C HIS A 239 -18.96 4.76 -18.64
N GLN A 240 -19.13 5.52 -19.72
CA GLN A 240 -20.45 5.83 -20.28
C GLN A 240 -21.06 4.69 -21.13
N PHE A 241 -20.31 3.63 -21.46
CA PHE A 241 -20.81 2.49 -22.24
C PHE A 241 -21.51 1.39 -21.42
N SER A 242 -21.57 1.51 -20.08
CA SER A 242 -22.16 0.48 -19.21
C SER A 242 -23.62 0.74 -18.81
N THR A 243 -24.29 1.74 -19.37
CA THR A 243 -25.72 1.98 -19.16
C THR A 243 -26.49 1.83 -20.49
N PRO A 244 -27.53 0.98 -20.57
CA PRO A 244 -28.36 0.91 -21.77
C PRO A 244 -29.23 2.16 -21.82
N LEU A 245 -28.81 3.16 -22.59
CA LEU A 245 -29.63 4.33 -22.89
C LEU A 245 -30.64 3.98 -23.98
N SER A 246 -31.89 3.87 -23.54
CA SER A 246 -33.07 3.97 -24.37
C SER A 246 -33.07 5.30 -25.15
N SER A 247 -33.19 5.17 -26.47
CA SER A 247 -33.82 6.09 -27.42
C SER A 247 -33.80 7.60 -27.15
N SER A 248 -33.16 8.29 -28.09
CA SER A 248 -33.61 9.51 -28.80
C SER A 248 -32.71 10.74 -28.66
N SER A 249 -32.53 11.40 -29.82
CA SER A 249 -31.90 12.71 -30.08
C SER A 249 -30.35 12.82 -30.00
N GLY A 250 -29.70 12.37 -31.09
CA GLY A 250 -29.06 13.28 -32.05
C GLY A 250 -27.91 14.18 -31.58
N CYS A 251 -26.68 13.68 -31.66
CA CYS A 251 -25.48 14.48 -31.96
C CYS A 251 -24.57 13.70 -32.91
N ARG A 252 -24.35 14.24 -34.12
CA ARG A 252 -23.46 13.65 -35.14
C ARG A 252 -22.01 13.92 -34.76
N CYS A 253 -21.26 12.88 -34.39
CA CYS A 253 -19.80 12.93 -34.41
C CYS A 253 -19.31 12.69 -35.85
N ILE A 254 -18.60 13.67 -36.41
CA ILE A 254 -17.84 13.51 -37.65
C ILE A 254 -16.61 12.65 -37.32
N VAL A 255 -16.62 11.41 -37.78
CA VAL A 255 -15.46 10.51 -37.76
C VAL A 255 -14.73 10.67 -39.09
N GLN A 256 -13.59 11.37 -39.11
CA GLN A 256 -12.64 11.22 -40.21
C GLN A 256 -11.73 10.03 -39.92
N LYS A 257 -12.06 8.90 -40.56
CA LYS A 257 -11.12 7.79 -40.80
C LYS A 257 -10.11 8.25 -41.86
N ALA A 258 -8.83 8.34 -41.53
CA ALA A 258 -7.77 8.29 -42.53
C ALA A 258 -7.25 6.85 -42.60
N SER A 259 -7.81 6.10 -43.56
CA SER A 259 -7.33 4.80 -43.99
C SER A 259 -6.16 5.00 -44.95
N SER A 260 -5.12 4.21 -44.73
CA SER A 260 -3.99 3.92 -45.62
C SER A 260 -4.42 3.40 -47.00
N ARG A 261 -3.65 3.81 -48.04
CA ARG A 261 -3.36 3.17 -49.36
C ARG A 261 -2.68 4.26 -50.23
N GLN A 262 -1.36 4.28 -50.46
CA GLN A 262 -0.50 3.41 -51.30
C GLN A 262 -0.64 3.65 -52.82
N GLN A 263 0.52 3.71 -53.50
CA GLN A 263 0.85 3.94 -54.94
C GLN A 263 1.29 5.39 -55.22
N ASN A 264 2.39 5.71 -55.93
CA ASN A 264 3.35 4.99 -56.80
C ASN A 264 4.62 5.89 -56.90
N ALA A 265 5.84 5.37 -56.82
CA ALA A 265 6.71 4.90 -57.94
C ALA A 265 7.98 5.77 -58.10
N ASP A 266 9.11 5.09 -57.94
CA ASP A 266 10.48 5.27 -58.47
C ASP A 266 10.78 6.39 -59.49
N CYS A 267 11.88 7.13 -59.26
CA CYS A 267 13.03 7.33 -60.17
C CYS A 267 14.02 8.37 -59.59
N VAL A 268 15.22 8.01 -59.12
CA VAL A 268 16.52 8.00 -59.86
C VAL A 268 17.36 9.29 -59.73
N LYS A 269 18.57 9.10 -59.15
CA LYS A 269 19.83 9.89 -59.24
C LYS A 269 19.81 11.28 -58.58
N GLN A 270 20.82 11.72 -57.83
CA GLN A 270 22.26 11.44 -57.84
C GLN A 270 22.85 11.80 -56.48
#